data_AF-A0A936C9S7-F1
#
_entry.id   AF-A0A936C9S7-F1
#
_cell.length_a   1.000
_cell.length_b   1.000
_cell.length_c   1.000
_cell.angle_alpha   90.00
_cell.angle_beta   90.00
_cell.angle_gamma   90.00
#
_symmetry.space_group_name_H-M   'P 1'
#
loop_
_entity.id
_entity.type
_entity.pdbx_description
1 polymer ?
#
loop_
_entity_poly.entity_id
_entity_poly.type
_entity_poly.pdbx_seq_one_letter_code
_entity_poly.pdbx_strand_id
1 'polypeptide(L)'
;MVTAAEQAAAFDKFINGLDCLNDNRGSFAPRNQCNAPWSNTINLSLRQSLKTIGAQNVSFQLDIFNFANFLNKDWGQVNTAAFGSQNLITYRTKTTGNLNAGAIPIFQFDPNFQKWNAQNIRSNYQLQAQLRYSF
;
A
#
# COMPACT_ATOMS: atom_id res chain seq x y z
N MET A 1 19.66 -28.51 -3.90
CA MET A 1 19.54 -27.83 -5.21
C MET A 1 18.06 -27.61 -5.45
N VAL A 2 17.65 -26.45 -5.96
CA VAL A 2 16.25 -26.21 -6.33
C VAL A 2 16.03 -26.84 -7.71
N THR A 3 15.03 -27.71 -7.84
CA THR A 3 14.67 -28.40 -9.07
C THR A 3 13.91 -27.48 -10.04
N ALA A 4 13.85 -27.85 -11.33
CA ALA A 4 13.06 -27.10 -12.31
C ALA A 4 11.57 -27.02 -11.94
N ALA A 5 11.02 -28.09 -11.34
CA ALA A 5 9.64 -28.12 -10.87
C ALA A 5 9.41 -27.14 -9.70
N GLU A 6 10.35 -27.06 -8.76
CA GLU A 6 10.28 -26.09 -7.65
C GLU A 6 10.39 -24.64 -8.14
N GLN A 7 11.21 -24.38 -9.17
CA GLN A 7 11.30 -23.06 -9.79
C GLN A 7 10.00 -22.67 -10.50
N ALA A 8 9.39 -23.60 -11.26
CA ALA A 8 8.12 -23.36 -11.92
C ALA A 8 6.99 -23.08 -10.90
N ALA A 9 6.93 -23.86 -9.82
CA ALA A 9 5.97 -23.64 -8.74
C ALA A 9 6.18 -22.29 -8.04
N ALA A 10 7.44 -21.87 -7.82
CA ALA A 10 7.75 -20.57 -7.25
C ALA A 10 7.34 -19.41 -8.18
N PHE A 11 7.56 -19.56 -9.48
CA PHE A 11 7.11 -18.60 -10.49
C PHE A 11 5.59 -18.48 -10.54
N ASP A 12 4.89 -19.62 -10.59
CA ASP A 12 3.43 -19.64 -10.61
C ASP A 12 2.84 -19.02 -9.34
N LYS A 13 3.44 -19.31 -8.17
CA LYS A 13 3.04 -18.66 -6.91
C LYS A 13 3.24 -17.14 -6.96
N PHE A 14 4.34 -16.67 -7.54
CA PHE A 14 4.63 -15.25 -7.67
C PHE A 14 3.62 -14.54 -8.59
N ILE A 15 3.35 -15.09 -9.78
CA ILE A 15 2.37 -14.55 -10.73
C ILE A 15 0.96 -14.56 -10.12
N ASN A 16 0.55 -15.67 -9.49
CA ASN A 16 -0.78 -15.80 -8.89
C ASN A 16 -0.99 -14.91 -7.64
N GLY A 17 0.09 -14.46 -6.98
CA GLY A 17 -0.01 -13.55 -5.83
C GLY A 17 -0.38 -12.11 -6.22
N LEU A 18 -0.31 -11.78 -7.51
CA LEU A 18 -0.51 -10.44 -8.03
C LEU A 18 -1.52 -10.48 -9.17
N ASP A 19 -2.74 -10.03 -8.91
CA ASP A 19 -3.83 -10.02 -9.90
C ASP A 19 -3.38 -9.36 -11.21
N CYS A 20 -2.69 -8.21 -11.11
CA CYS A 20 -2.13 -7.51 -12.26
C CYS A 20 -1.08 -8.31 -13.06
N LEU A 21 -0.38 -9.28 -12.48
CA LEU A 21 0.53 -10.16 -13.22
C LEU A 21 -0.22 -11.38 -13.77
N ASN A 22 -1.14 -11.94 -12.99
CA ASN A 22 -1.97 -13.06 -13.42
C ASN A 22 -2.81 -12.70 -14.65
N ASP A 23 -3.39 -11.50 -14.69
CA ASP A 23 -4.19 -10.98 -15.80
C ASP A 23 -3.39 -10.83 -17.10
N ASN A 24 -2.06 -10.80 -17.03
CA ASN A 24 -1.17 -10.67 -18.19
C ASN A 24 -0.27 -11.88 -18.36
N ARG A 25 -0.66 -13.02 -17.77
CA ARG A 25 0.11 -14.25 -17.92
C ARG A 25 0.15 -14.66 -19.39
N GLY A 26 1.36 -14.73 -19.95
CA GLY A 26 1.58 -15.03 -21.37
C GLY A 26 1.49 -13.83 -22.31
N SER A 27 1.30 -12.61 -21.80
CA SER A 27 1.32 -11.37 -22.57
C SER A 27 2.25 -10.33 -21.94
N PHE A 28 2.48 -9.22 -22.65
CA PHE A 28 3.18 -8.08 -22.08
C PHE A 28 2.24 -7.33 -21.13
N ALA A 29 2.67 -7.10 -19.89
CA ALA A 29 1.94 -6.27 -18.94
C ALA A 29 2.03 -4.78 -19.34
N PRO A 30 0.90 -4.08 -19.54
CA PRO A 30 0.88 -2.64 -19.76
C PRO A 30 1.57 -1.85 -18.64
N ARG A 31 2.04 -0.65 -19.01
CA ARG A 31 2.62 0.28 -18.04
C ARG A 31 1.58 0.67 -16.99
N ASN A 32 1.99 0.71 -15.71
CA ASN A 32 1.17 1.13 -14.57
C ASN A 32 -0.11 0.32 -14.38
N GLN A 33 -0.09 -1.00 -14.62
CA GLN A 33 -1.27 -1.83 -14.37
C GLN A 33 -1.34 -2.35 -12.93
N CYS A 34 -0.20 -2.57 -12.28
CA CYS A 34 -0.11 -2.93 -10.87
C CYS A 34 -0.24 -1.69 -9.98
N ASN A 35 -1.46 -1.15 -9.87
CA ASN A 35 -1.75 0.01 -9.02
C ASN A 35 -2.26 -0.41 -7.65
N ALA A 36 -1.98 0.42 -6.65
CA ALA A 36 -2.53 0.24 -5.32
C ALA A 36 -4.07 0.29 -5.35
N PRO A 37 -4.75 -0.44 -4.44
CA PRO A 37 -6.19 -0.43 -4.36
C PRO A 37 -6.71 0.96 -3.94
N TRP A 38 -7.98 1.20 -4.23
CA TRP A 38 -8.68 2.41 -3.78
C TRP A 38 -8.66 2.52 -2.25
N SER A 39 -8.39 3.73 -1.76
CA SER A 39 -8.47 4.07 -0.34
C SER A 39 -9.60 5.07 -0.13
N ASN A 40 -10.38 4.87 0.94
CA ASN A 40 -11.44 5.79 1.34
C ASN A 40 -11.05 6.47 2.65
N THR A 41 -11.28 7.77 2.75
CA THR A 41 -10.99 8.53 3.97
C THR A 41 -12.20 9.40 4.30
N ILE A 42 -12.72 9.23 5.50
CA ILE A 42 -13.85 10.01 6.01
C ILE A 42 -13.31 10.97 7.07
N ASN A 43 -13.59 12.26 6.92
CA ASN A 43 -13.25 13.28 7.92
C ASN A 43 -14.54 13.77 8.59
N LEU A 44 -14.51 13.96 9.91
CA LEU A 44 -15.64 14.45 10.69
C LEU A 44 -15.28 15.79 11.34
N SER A 45 -16.19 16.77 11.25
CA SER A 45 -16.05 18.06 11.93
C SER A 45 -17.31 18.35 12.73
N LEU A 46 -17.17 18.53 14.04
CA LEU A 46 -18.24 18.94 14.94
C LEU A 46 -17.98 20.37 15.40
N ARG A 47 -18.96 21.26 15.20
CA ARG A 47 -18.88 22.66 15.62
C ARG A 47 -20.11 23.03 16.41
N GLN A 48 -19.91 23.53 17.63
CA GLN A 48 -20.96 24.03 18.49
C GLN A 48 -20.64 25.45 18.91
N SER A 49 -21.59 26.36 18.70
CA SER A 49 -21.52 27.74 19.18
C SER A 49 -22.58 27.92 20.26
N LEU A 50 -22.19 28.51 21.38
CA LEU A 50 -23.05 28.80 22.52
C LEU A 50 -22.96 30.31 22.82
N LYS A 51 -24.11 30.98 22.74
CA LYS A 51 -24.24 32.36 23.23
C LYS A 51 -24.13 32.34 24.74
N THR A 52 -23.22 33.14 25.30
CA THR A 52 -23.07 33.27 26.75
C THR A 52 -23.95 34.42 27.25
N ILE A 53 -23.38 35.60 27.48
CA ILE A 53 -24.06 36.76 28.06
C ILE A 53 -23.90 37.96 27.11
N GLY A 54 -25.00 38.63 26.78
CA GLY A 54 -24.99 39.77 25.86
C GLY A 54 -24.59 39.37 24.43
N ALA A 55 -23.63 40.08 23.84
CA ALA A 55 -23.11 39.82 22.49
C ALA A 55 -22.01 38.74 22.45
N GLN A 56 -21.61 38.21 23.61
CA GLN A 56 -20.52 37.25 23.73
C GLN A 56 -20.90 35.87 23.18
N ASN A 57 -19.92 35.20 22.57
CA ASN A 57 -20.10 33.87 21.99
C ASN A 57 -18.87 33.00 22.25
N VAL A 58 -19.11 31.74 22.64
CA VAL A 58 -18.10 30.69 22.75
C VAL A 58 -18.37 29.67 21.66
N SER A 59 -17.38 29.40 20.83
CA SER A 59 -17.43 28.35 19.80
C SER A 59 -16.41 27.26 20.09
N PHE A 60 -16.88 26.03 20.10
CA PHE A 60 -16.07 24.82 20.18
C PHE A 60 -16.09 24.11 18.83
N GLN A 61 -14.93 23.63 18.39
CA GLN A 61 -14.78 22.82 17.19
C GLN A 61 -13.88 21.62 17.47
N LEU A 62 -14.30 20.46 17.00
CA LEU A 62 -13.51 19.23 17.00
C LEU A 62 -13.48 18.65 15.59
N ASP A 63 -12.29 18.51 15.04
CA ASP A 63 -12.04 17.88 13.75
C ASP A 63 -11.34 16.53 13.96
N ILE A 64 -11.87 15.49 13.31
CA ILE A 64 -11.33 14.13 13.29
C ILE A 64 -11.01 13.76 11.85
N PHE A 65 -9.72 13.74 11.52
CA PHE A 65 -9.24 13.29 10.24
C PHE A 65 -9.11 11.78 10.22
N ASN A 66 -9.54 11.16 9.12
CA ASN A 66 -9.61 9.71 8.97
C ASN A 66 -10.44 9.03 10.08
N PHE A 67 -11.64 9.57 10.34
CA PHE A 67 -12.61 9.06 11.32
C PHE A 67 -12.98 7.58 11.08
N ALA A 68 -13.05 7.14 9.82
CA ALA A 68 -13.27 5.73 9.50
C ALA A 68 -12.19 4.83 10.11
N ASN A 69 -10.92 5.24 10.03
CA ASN A 69 -9.79 4.52 10.64
C ASN A 69 -9.82 4.55 12.17
N PHE A 70 -10.31 5.66 12.76
CA PHE A 70 -10.50 5.78 14.20
C PHE A 70 -11.52 4.77 14.73
N LEU A 71 -12.59 4.50 13.97
CA LEU A 71 -13.60 3.48 14.31
C LEU A 71 -13.11 2.05 14.04
N ASN A 72 -12.46 1.84 12.89
CA ASN A 72 -11.91 0.55 12.49
C ASN A 72 -10.62 0.76 11.68
N LYS A 73 -9.51 0.20 12.17
CA LYS A 73 -8.19 0.28 11.55
C LYS A 73 -8.12 -0.14 10.07
N ASP A 74 -9.10 -0.90 9.58
CA ASP A 74 -9.13 -1.42 8.21
C ASP A 74 -9.92 -0.49 7.25
N TRP A 75 -10.69 0.48 7.76
CA TRP A 75 -11.61 1.29 6.94
C TRP A 75 -11.02 2.59 6.39
N GLY A 76 -9.87 3.02 6.90
CA GLY A 76 -9.15 4.19 6.40
C GLY A 76 -7.69 3.90 6.09
N GLN A 77 -7.38 2.63 5.83
CA GLN A 77 -6.06 2.19 5.45
C GLN A 77 -5.74 2.61 4.02
N VAL A 78 -4.67 3.37 3.86
CA VAL A 78 -4.15 3.78 2.56
C VAL A 78 -3.05 2.80 2.18
N ASN A 79 -3.25 2.02 1.12
CA ASN A 79 -2.21 1.12 0.60
C ASN A 79 -1.40 1.86 -0.46
N THR A 80 -0.08 1.83 -0.38
CA THR A 80 0.78 2.48 -1.40
C THR A 80 1.57 1.44 -2.19
N ALA A 81 1.65 1.65 -3.50
CA ALA A 81 2.54 0.91 -4.39
C ALA A 81 3.99 1.36 -4.20
N ALA A 82 4.94 0.46 -4.41
CA ALA A 82 6.34 0.84 -4.53
C ALA A 82 6.51 1.78 -5.74
N PHE A 83 7.26 2.87 -5.56
CA PHE A 83 7.49 3.87 -6.61
C PHE A 83 8.73 3.50 -7.44
N GLY A 84 8.65 3.62 -8.76
CA GLY A 84 9.76 3.34 -9.68
C GLY A 84 9.85 1.89 -10.16
N SER A 85 10.88 1.59 -10.96
CA SER A 85 11.10 0.27 -11.54
C SER A 85 11.38 -0.78 -10.47
N GLN A 86 10.46 -1.74 -10.33
CA GLN A 86 10.66 -2.90 -9.45
C GLN A 86 11.33 -4.02 -10.23
N ASN A 87 12.46 -4.54 -9.71
CA ASN A 87 13.08 -5.73 -10.28
C ASN A 87 12.46 -6.97 -9.64
N LEU A 88 11.42 -7.50 -10.28
CA LEU A 88 10.59 -8.58 -9.74
C LEU A 88 11.26 -9.95 -9.79
N ILE A 89 12.17 -10.14 -10.75
CA ILE A 89 12.82 -11.44 -11.00
C ILE A 89 14.28 -11.19 -11.34
N THR A 90 15.17 -11.81 -10.56
CA THR A 90 16.59 -11.86 -10.88
C THR A 90 16.97 -13.28 -11.27
N TYR A 91 17.93 -13.44 -12.17
CA TYR A 91 18.51 -14.74 -12.47
C TYR A 91 19.92 -14.80 -11.89
N ARG A 92 20.28 -15.93 -11.27
CA ARG A 92 21.66 -16.26 -10.89
C ARG A 92 22.03 -17.59 -11.52
N THR A 93 23.22 -17.65 -12.11
CA THR A 93 23.80 -18.92 -12.56
C THR A 93 24.59 -19.52 -11.41
N LYS A 94 24.27 -20.75 -11.02
CA LYS A 94 24.93 -21.44 -9.91
C LYS A 94 25.65 -22.72 -10.35
N THR A 95 26.37 -22.62 -11.46
CA THR A 95 27.40 -23.59 -11.84
C THR A 95 28.67 -22.84 -12.18
N THR A 96 29.77 -23.20 -11.53
CA THR A 96 31.11 -22.71 -11.89
C THR A 96 31.40 -23.17 -13.32
N GLY A 97 31.15 -22.29 -14.29
CA GLY A 97 31.27 -22.61 -15.70
C GLY A 97 30.69 -21.51 -16.57
N ASN A 98 31.37 -21.26 -17.69
CA ASN A 98 31.00 -20.28 -18.72
C ASN A 98 29.52 -20.46 -19.13
N LEU A 99 28.77 -19.37 -19.35
CA LEU A 99 27.34 -19.40 -19.72
C LEU A 99 27.05 -20.26 -20.97
N ASN A 100 28.06 -20.45 -21.82
CA ASN A 100 28.01 -21.26 -23.03
C ASN A 100 28.09 -22.79 -22.79
N ALA A 101 28.25 -23.26 -21.54
CA ALA A 101 28.49 -24.67 -21.20
C ALA A 101 27.30 -25.37 -20.50
N GLY A 102 26.06 -24.93 -20.77
CA GLY A 102 24.86 -25.60 -20.24
C GLY A 102 24.52 -25.24 -18.78
N ALA A 103 24.89 -24.03 -18.34
CA ALA A 103 24.47 -23.54 -17.04
C ALA A 103 22.94 -23.37 -16.99
N ILE A 104 22.29 -24.03 -16.03
CA ILE A 104 20.84 -23.91 -15.81
C ILE A 104 20.60 -22.61 -15.03
N PRO A 105 19.81 -21.65 -15.56
CA PRO A 105 19.49 -20.43 -14.83
C PRO A 105 18.63 -20.75 -13.61
N ILE A 106 18.97 -20.16 -12.45
CA ILE A 106 18.14 -20.22 -11.26
C ILE A 106 17.46 -18.86 -11.10
N PHE A 107 16.13 -18.85 -11.19
CA PHE A 107 15.33 -17.67 -10.90
C PHE A 107 15.23 -17.46 -9.40
N GLN A 108 15.49 -16.23 -8.98
CA GLN A 108 15.34 -15.78 -7.61
C GLN A 108 14.33 -14.63 -7.59
N PHE A 109 13.22 -14.88 -6.90
CA PHE A 109 12.20 -13.89 -6.56
C PHE A 109 12.65 -13.15 -5.30
N ASP A 110 12.36 -11.85 -5.24
CA ASP A 110 12.63 -11.09 -4.01
C ASP A 110 11.67 -11.54 -2.91
N PRO A 111 12.17 -12.18 -1.82
CA PRO A 111 11.31 -12.63 -0.73
C PRO A 111 10.70 -11.47 0.05
N ASN A 112 11.28 -10.27 -0.06
CA ASN A 112 10.81 -9.05 0.60
C ASN A 112 9.89 -8.23 -0.30
N PHE A 113 9.51 -8.74 -1.48
CA PHE A 113 8.58 -8.05 -2.35
C PHE A 113 7.24 -7.86 -1.62
N GLN A 114 6.98 -6.63 -1.20
CA GLN A 114 5.72 -6.22 -0.60
C GLN A 114 4.85 -5.61 -1.71
N LYS A 115 3.75 -6.29 -2.05
CA LYS A 115 2.77 -5.83 -3.04
C LYS A 115 2.33 -4.40 -2.73
N TRP A 116 1.89 -4.16 -1.49
CA TRP A 116 1.47 -2.84 -1.00
C TRP A 116 2.08 -2.56 0.36
N ASN A 117 2.38 -1.29 0.63
CA ASN A 117 2.74 -0.82 1.96
C ASN A 117 1.51 -0.20 2.65
N ALA A 118 1.01 -0.92 3.66
CA ALA A 118 -0.08 -0.52 4.54
C ALA A 118 0.37 0.29 5.77
N GLN A 119 1.65 0.16 6.14
CA GLN A 119 2.22 0.82 7.31
C GLN A 119 2.82 2.16 6.91
N ASN A 120 1.95 3.16 6.83
CA ASN A 120 2.32 4.51 6.46
C ASN A 120 1.57 5.55 7.29
N ILE A 121 2.18 6.73 7.41
CA ILE A 121 1.60 7.87 8.14
C ILE A 121 0.30 8.38 7.54
N ARG A 122 0.00 8.07 6.27
CA ARG A 122 -1.22 8.52 5.58
C ARG A 122 -2.47 7.83 6.11
N SER A 123 -2.32 6.66 6.72
CA SER A 123 -3.42 5.93 7.34
C SER A 123 -3.71 6.41 8.76
N ASN A 124 -2.87 7.25 9.37
CA ASN A 124 -3.07 7.70 10.75
C ASN A 124 -4.32 8.57 10.87
N TYR A 125 -5.07 8.40 11.97
CA TYR A 125 -6.10 9.34 12.36
C TYR A 125 -5.48 10.53 13.10
N GLN A 126 -6.10 11.70 12.99
CA GLN A 126 -5.64 12.91 13.68
C GLN A 126 -6.83 13.64 14.28
N LEU A 127 -6.64 14.23 15.46
CA LEU A 127 -7.64 14.98 16.19
C LEU A 127 -7.16 16.42 16.36
N GLN A 128 -8.02 17.38 16.05
CA GLN A 128 -7.76 18.81 16.26
C GLN A 128 -8.94 19.42 17.00
N ALA A 129 -8.67 20.09 18.12
CA ALA A 129 -9.68 20.82 18.88
C ALA A 129 -9.39 22.32 18.84
N GLN A 130 -10.44 23.12 18.70
CA GLN A 130 -10.37 24.58 18.70
C GLN A 130 -11.44 25.14 19.64
N LEU A 131 -11.03 26.14 20.42
CA LEU A 131 -11.92 26.98 21.22
C LEU A 131 -11.76 28.42 20.77
N ARG A 132 -12.87 29.09 20.50
CA ARG A 132 -12.90 30.51 20.14
C ARG A 132 -13.88 31.25 21.04
N TYR A 133 -13.42 32.37 21.58
CA TYR A 133 -14.25 33.33 22.29
C TYR A 133 -14.32 34.64 21.50
N SER A 134 -15.51 35.23 21.40
CA SER A 134 -15.72 36.54 20.78
C SER A 134 -16.62 37.40 21.67
N PHE A 135 -16.30 38.70 21.75
CA PHE A 135 -16.99 39.70 22.56
C PHE A 135 -17.94 40.56 21.73
#